data_AF-A0A832INU1-F1
#
_entry.id   AF-A0A832INU1-F1
#
_cell.length_a   1.000
_cell.length_b   1.000
_cell.length_c   1.000
_cell.angle_alpha   90.00
_cell.angle_beta   90.00
_cell.angle_gamma   90.00
#
_symmetry.space_group_name_H-M   'P 1'
#
loop_
_entity.id
_entity.type
_entity.pdbx_description
1 polymer ?
#
loop_
_entity_poly.entity_id
_entity_poly.type
_entity_poly.pdbx_seq_one_letter_code
_entity_poly.pdbx_strand_id
1 'polypeptide(L)'
;MMKLYHEFHVSRKSRDQYGLDETFFSINGDVIFSNFRQAQLFSDVLNQVRLTRHAPAPVAGAKVRASEINAMGLLHEIYHYIIDLYTNKIDPDTFFKCERLLIGELGNDTFLSVEKKLLEEFPPMPVYKGELTVDEYLAKGQPGFPNTHSALVELLLLWLENRNPSFKPVSDLIDDQSLRKSVPYERAINIIDLFFEKEPPFGPQNQPLLRMLLSPVQYSPDLISGQLQFIIENWRELLENSPYMKKLLSGVDFIKEEGKYFEILAQAQAEKAKLPFIKRGEPISPFSKETQEILSFSGSPFFDEPERFSADLNWMPNVVLIAKNVHVWLYQLSRKYARQISTLDQIPSEELEVLARRGFTGLWLIGLWKRSYASQRIKNLSGNPEAIASAYSLDSYDVAEELGGNRAFFQLKDQCARYGIRLASDMVPNHMGIDSKWVIEHPDWFLQIDYPPFPNYS
;
A
#
# COMPACT_ATOMS: atom_id res chain seq x y z
N MET A 1 21.90 -6.21 20.37
CA MET A 1 21.32 -6.57 19.06
C MET A 1 21.83 -5.58 18.05
N MET A 2 22.62 -6.06 17.09
CA MET A 2 22.99 -5.28 15.92
C MET A 2 21.71 -4.98 15.13
N LYS A 3 21.47 -3.69 14.83
CA LYS A 3 20.46 -3.31 13.84
C LYS A 3 21.04 -3.61 12.47
N LEU A 4 20.63 -4.74 11.91
CA LEU A 4 20.94 -5.12 10.55
C LEU A 4 19.62 -5.08 9.78
N TYR A 5 19.50 -4.10 8.89
CA TYR A 5 18.42 -4.03 7.90
C TYR A 5 18.98 -4.67 6.63
N HIS A 6 18.59 -5.90 6.37
CA HIS A 6 18.93 -6.65 5.16
C HIS A 6 17.61 -7.10 4.55
N GLU A 7 17.26 -6.72 3.32
CA GLU A 7 15.97 -7.14 2.74
C GLU A 7 16.07 -8.09 1.57
N PHE A 8 16.97 -7.96 0.61
CA PHE A 8 17.20 -9.03 -0.37
C PHE A 8 18.41 -8.70 -1.23
N HIS A 9 18.97 -9.76 -1.80
CA HIS A 9 20.04 -9.69 -2.78
C HIS A 9 19.59 -8.99 -4.05
N VAL A 10 20.38 -8.00 -4.49
CA VAL A 10 20.28 -7.48 -5.85
C VAL A 10 21.64 -7.55 -6.50
N SER A 11 21.72 -8.33 -7.58
CA SER A 11 22.95 -8.50 -8.34
C SER A 11 23.43 -7.16 -8.90
N ARG A 12 24.75 -7.00 -9.00
CA ARG A 12 25.41 -5.84 -9.63
C ARG A 12 24.79 -5.53 -10.98
N LYS A 13 24.63 -6.56 -11.81
CA LYS A 13 24.00 -6.47 -13.13
C LYS A 13 22.61 -5.85 -13.06
N SER A 14 21.79 -6.26 -12.10
CA SER A 14 20.43 -5.75 -11.94
C SER A 14 20.40 -4.34 -11.38
N ARG A 15 21.30 -3.98 -10.44
CA ARG A 15 21.45 -2.59 -10.00
C ARG A 15 21.74 -1.65 -11.17
N ASP A 16 22.71 -2.04 -12.01
CA ASP A 16 23.12 -1.27 -13.19
C ASP A 16 21.99 -1.20 -14.24
N GLN A 17 21.31 -2.32 -14.50
CA GLN A 17 20.28 -2.43 -15.52
C GLN A 17 19.04 -1.60 -15.17
N TYR A 18 18.62 -1.62 -13.91
CA TYR A 18 17.43 -0.92 -13.44
C TYR A 18 17.72 0.53 -13.01
N GLY A 19 18.99 0.90 -12.84
CA GLY A 19 19.38 2.22 -12.35
C GLY A 19 18.86 2.47 -10.94
N LEU A 20 18.95 1.46 -10.08
CA LEU A 20 18.42 1.53 -8.72
C LEU A 20 19.21 2.54 -7.89
N ASP A 21 18.49 3.44 -7.23
CA ASP A 21 19.07 4.47 -6.38
C ASP A 21 19.80 3.84 -5.17
N GLU A 22 20.93 4.41 -4.77
CA GLU A 22 21.72 3.95 -3.62
C GLU A 22 20.95 3.99 -2.30
N THR A 23 19.97 4.89 -2.19
CA THR A 23 19.08 5.03 -1.03
C THR A 23 18.25 3.78 -0.75
N PHE A 24 18.10 2.89 -1.75
CA PHE A 24 17.45 1.59 -1.56
C PHE A 24 18.35 0.58 -0.87
N PHE A 25 19.65 0.83 -0.67
CA PHE A 25 20.59 -0.20 -0.20
C PHE A 25 21.19 0.08 1.17
N SER A 26 21.37 -0.99 1.95
CA SER A 26 22.14 -1.04 3.19
C SER A 26 23.64 -0.89 2.91
N ILE A 27 24.45 -0.67 3.95
CA ILE A 27 25.92 -0.72 3.82
C ILE A 27 26.38 -2.08 3.28
N ASN A 28 25.65 -3.16 3.59
CA ASN A 28 25.95 -4.52 3.16
C ASN A 28 25.44 -4.84 1.75
N GLY A 29 24.77 -3.90 1.07
CA GLY A 29 24.33 -4.05 -0.32
C GLY A 29 22.94 -4.65 -0.51
N ASP A 30 22.26 -5.04 0.56
CA ASP A 30 20.87 -5.52 0.51
C ASP A 30 19.90 -4.36 0.44
N VAL A 31 18.71 -4.58 -0.11
CA VAL A 31 17.69 -3.54 -0.15
C VAL A 31 17.22 -3.16 1.27
N ILE A 32 16.75 -1.92 1.47
CA ILE A 32 16.10 -1.42 2.69
C ILE A 32 14.86 -0.60 2.31
N PHE A 33 13.70 -1.07 2.72
CA PHE A 33 12.41 -0.42 2.78
C PHE A 33 12.17 0.06 4.21
N SER A 34 12.67 1.26 4.51
CA SER A 34 12.39 1.95 5.77
C SER A 34 10.89 2.21 6.00
N ASN A 35 10.10 2.23 4.93
CA ASN A 35 8.64 2.30 4.93
C ASN A 35 8.07 1.69 3.63
N PHE A 36 6.74 1.52 3.58
CA PHE A 36 6.07 0.96 2.42
C PHE A 36 6.23 1.80 1.14
N ARG A 37 6.44 3.12 1.27
CA ARG A 37 6.68 4.02 0.12
C ARG A 37 7.95 3.66 -0.64
N GLN A 38 9.00 3.22 0.06
CA GLN A 38 10.22 2.75 -0.59
C GLN A 38 9.94 1.50 -1.46
N ALA A 39 9.14 0.54 -0.97
CA ALA A 39 8.73 -0.62 -1.75
C ALA A 39 7.89 -0.22 -2.99
N GLN A 40 7.01 0.78 -2.86
CA GLN A 40 6.28 1.35 -4.00
C GLN A 40 7.22 1.93 -5.05
N LEU A 41 8.14 2.82 -4.65
CA LEU A 41 9.11 3.44 -5.55
C LEU A 41 10.01 2.40 -6.23
N PHE A 42 10.47 1.40 -5.47
CA PHE A 42 11.29 0.32 -6.02
C PHE A 42 10.52 -0.50 -7.07
N SER A 43 9.29 -0.90 -6.76
CA SER A 43 8.43 -1.63 -7.70
C SER A 43 8.11 -0.80 -8.95
N ASP A 44 7.92 0.52 -8.82
CA ASP A 44 7.68 1.44 -9.93
C ASP A 44 8.89 1.52 -10.86
N VAL A 45 10.10 1.66 -10.32
CA VAL A 45 11.34 1.66 -11.12
C VAL A 45 11.49 0.36 -11.91
N LEU A 46 11.33 -0.79 -11.25
CA LEU A 46 11.38 -2.09 -11.91
C LEU A 46 10.36 -2.21 -13.04
N ASN A 47 9.10 -1.88 -12.73
CA ASN A 47 8.00 -1.99 -13.68
C ASN A 47 8.16 -1.04 -14.87
N GLN A 48 8.63 0.21 -14.65
CA GLN A 48 8.88 1.18 -15.72
C GLN A 48 9.99 0.71 -16.67
N VAL A 49 11.12 0.24 -16.14
CA VAL A 49 12.22 -0.28 -16.97
C VAL A 49 11.75 -1.52 -17.74
N ARG A 50 11.00 -2.42 -17.09
CA ARG A 50 10.46 -3.63 -17.74
C ARG A 50 9.49 -3.32 -18.87
N LEU A 51 8.68 -2.26 -18.73
CA LEU A 51 7.76 -1.79 -19.77
C LEU A 51 8.47 -1.11 -20.95
N THR A 52 9.53 -0.36 -20.69
CA THR A 52 10.14 0.53 -21.69
C THR A 52 11.30 -0.10 -22.47
N ARG A 53 12.03 -1.08 -21.91
CA ARG A 53 13.31 -1.55 -22.48
C ARG A 53 13.35 -2.99 -23.00
N HIS A 54 12.22 -3.61 -23.33
CA HIS A 54 12.15 -5.06 -23.61
C HIS A 54 12.82 -5.86 -22.46
N ALA A 55 12.12 -5.94 -21.33
CA ALA A 55 12.54 -6.70 -20.15
C ALA A 55 13.24 -8.03 -20.48
N PRO A 56 14.30 -8.41 -19.74
CA PRO A 56 14.98 -9.68 -19.95
C PRO A 56 14.00 -10.85 -19.75
N ALA A 57 14.06 -11.84 -20.63
CA ALA A 57 13.41 -13.13 -20.41
C ALA A 57 14.15 -13.82 -19.25
N PRO A 58 13.61 -13.74 -18.01
CA PRO A 58 12.36 -14.43 -17.65
C PRO A 58 11.21 -13.56 -17.11
N VAL A 59 11.41 -12.26 -16.92
CA VAL A 59 10.41 -11.34 -16.29
C VAL A 59 9.73 -10.42 -17.31
N ALA A 60 9.86 -10.72 -18.60
CA ALA A 60 9.24 -9.95 -19.67
C ALA A 60 7.72 -9.92 -19.54
N GLY A 61 7.16 -8.72 -19.33
CA GLY A 61 5.73 -8.51 -19.10
C GLY A 61 5.25 -8.82 -17.68
N ALA A 62 6.12 -9.34 -16.80
CA ALA A 62 5.80 -9.58 -15.40
C ALA A 62 5.89 -8.27 -14.60
N LYS A 63 4.75 -7.79 -14.13
CA LYS A 63 4.69 -6.71 -13.15
C LYS A 63 4.93 -7.28 -11.76
N VAL A 64 5.65 -6.55 -10.93
CA VAL A 64 5.80 -6.86 -9.51
C VAL A 64 5.02 -5.86 -8.67
N ARG A 65 4.33 -6.34 -7.64
CA ARG A 65 3.55 -5.50 -6.73
C ARG A 65 4.41 -4.96 -5.59
N ALA A 66 4.07 -3.79 -5.08
CA ALA A 66 4.81 -3.19 -3.97
C ALA A 66 4.71 -4.04 -2.68
N SER A 67 3.53 -4.61 -2.41
CA SER A 67 3.32 -5.51 -1.27
C SER A 67 4.12 -6.81 -1.37
N GLU A 68 4.26 -7.37 -2.56
CA GLU A 68 5.05 -8.57 -2.81
C GLU A 68 6.55 -8.29 -2.60
N ILE A 69 7.05 -7.18 -3.13
CA ILE A 69 8.42 -6.71 -2.91
C ILE A 69 8.70 -6.52 -1.41
N ASN A 70 7.81 -5.83 -0.70
CA ASN A 70 7.94 -5.62 0.75
C ASN A 70 7.94 -6.96 1.52
N ALA A 71 7.11 -7.91 1.11
CA ALA A 71 7.00 -9.22 1.76
C ALA A 71 8.22 -10.11 1.52
N MET A 72 8.76 -10.12 0.30
CA MET A 72 10.03 -10.79 -0.03
C MET A 72 11.18 -10.18 0.81
N GLY A 73 11.22 -8.85 0.88
CA GLY A 73 12.16 -8.11 1.71
C GLY A 73 12.12 -8.51 3.19
N LEU A 74 10.91 -8.55 3.72
CA LEU A 74 10.67 -8.94 5.11
C LEU A 74 11.04 -10.41 5.40
N LEU A 75 10.83 -11.31 4.44
CA LEU A 75 11.16 -12.73 4.62
C LEU A 75 12.66 -12.91 4.85
N HIS A 76 13.49 -12.25 4.04
CA HIS A 76 14.94 -12.29 4.16
C HIS A 76 15.43 -11.61 5.45
N GLU A 77 14.86 -10.45 5.84
CA GLU A 77 15.13 -9.83 7.16
C GLU A 77 14.91 -10.82 8.31
N ILE A 78 13.81 -11.58 8.24
CA ILE A 78 13.47 -12.57 9.26
C ILE A 78 14.45 -13.74 9.22
N TYR A 79 14.88 -14.19 8.04
CA TYR A 79 15.85 -15.28 7.95
C TYR A 79 17.20 -14.89 8.56
N HIS A 80 17.68 -13.67 8.33
CA HIS A 80 18.82 -13.13 9.08
C HIS A 80 18.59 -13.16 10.58
N TYR A 81 17.45 -12.64 11.04
CA TYR A 81 17.14 -12.61 12.46
C TYR A 81 17.07 -14.02 13.09
N ILE A 82 16.54 -15.01 12.37
CA ILE A 82 16.48 -16.40 12.83
C ILE A 82 17.89 -17.01 12.90
N ILE A 83 18.74 -16.76 11.90
CA ILE A 83 20.15 -17.18 11.90
C ILE A 83 20.89 -16.54 13.08
N ASP A 84 20.71 -15.23 13.31
CA ASP A 84 21.30 -14.52 14.44
C ASP A 84 20.81 -15.09 15.78
N LEU A 85 19.52 -15.39 15.91
CA LEU A 85 18.99 -16.03 17.11
C LEU A 85 19.61 -17.41 17.35
N TYR A 86 19.81 -18.19 16.29
CA TYR A 86 20.46 -19.49 16.37
C TYR A 86 21.89 -19.36 16.89
N THR A 87 22.71 -18.53 16.22
CA THR A 87 24.11 -18.32 16.61
C THR A 87 24.23 -17.77 18.03
N ASN A 88 23.36 -16.85 18.44
CA ASN A 88 23.44 -16.27 19.78
C ASN A 88 22.93 -17.20 20.90
N LYS A 89 21.89 -18.01 20.65
CA LYS A 89 21.24 -18.82 21.70
C LYS A 89 21.74 -20.26 21.77
N ILE A 90 22.15 -20.83 20.65
CA ILE A 90 22.48 -22.25 20.52
C ILE A 90 23.99 -22.45 20.48
N ASP A 91 24.67 -21.78 19.55
CA ASP A 91 26.11 -21.97 19.35
C ASP A 91 26.78 -20.73 18.71
N PRO A 92 27.48 -19.90 19.52
CA PRO A 92 28.17 -18.71 19.01
C PRO A 92 29.26 -19.00 17.98
N ASP A 93 29.81 -20.21 18.00
CA ASP A 93 30.90 -20.62 17.10
C ASP A 93 30.40 -21.30 15.81
N THR A 94 29.08 -21.34 15.56
CA THR A 94 28.48 -22.08 14.43
C THR A 94 29.15 -21.74 13.10
N PHE A 95 29.28 -20.46 12.76
CA PHE A 95 29.85 -20.06 11.47
C PHE A 95 31.37 -20.26 11.41
N PHE A 96 32.09 -20.17 12.52
CA PHE A 96 33.50 -20.59 12.58
C PHE A 96 33.67 -22.10 12.31
N LYS A 97 32.79 -22.94 12.87
CA LYS A 97 32.81 -24.39 12.62
C LYS A 97 32.43 -24.71 11.16
N CYS A 98 31.43 -24.02 10.63
CA CYS A 98 30.97 -24.17 9.25
C CYS A 98 32.08 -23.79 8.25
N GLU A 99 32.70 -22.62 8.44
CA GLU A 99 33.84 -22.14 7.65
C GLU A 99 34.99 -23.15 7.68
N ARG A 100 35.38 -23.64 8.86
CA ARG A 100 36.44 -24.64 8.98
C ARG A 100 36.13 -25.94 8.23
N LEU A 101 34.87 -26.40 8.27
CA LEU A 101 34.45 -27.58 7.52
C LEU A 101 34.53 -27.33 6.01
N LEU A 102 34.05 -26.18 5.53
CA LEU A 102 34.11 -25.79 4.12
C LEU A 102 35.56 -25.72 3.63
N ILE A 103 36.46 -25.10 4.40
CA ILE A 103 37.89 -25.05 4.09
C ILE A 103 38.49 -26.46 4.05
N GLY A 104 38.10 -27.35 4.98
CA GLY A 104 38.58 -28.74 5.00
C GLY A 104 38.14 -29.57 3.80
N GLU A 105 36.90 -29.39 3.33
CA GLU A 105 36.29 -30.18 2.25
C GLU A 105 36.56 -29.62 0.84
N LEU A 106 36.68 -28.29 0.70
CA LEU A 106 36.89 -27.61 -0.59
C LEU A 106 38.34 -27.16 -0.81
N GLY A 107 39.10 -26.96 0.27
CA GLY A 107 40.38 -26.24 0.26
C GLY A 107 40.19 -24.72 0.38
N ASN A 108 41.13 -24.05 1.04
CA ASN A 108 41.06 -22.62 1.35
C ASN A 108 40.91 -21.73 0.11
N ASP A 109 41.71 -21.96 -0.94
CA ASP A 109 41.66 -21.15 -2.15
C ASP A 109 40.33 -21.30 -2.89
N THR A 110 39.78 -22.52 -2.91
CA THR A 110 38.46 -22.81 -3.49
C THR A 110 37.36 -22.14 -2.68
N PHE A 111 37.41 -22.22 -1.36
CA PHE A 111 36.45 -21.57 -0.47
C PHE A 111 36.43 -20.05 -0.68
N LEU A 112 37.61 -19.41 -0.64
CA LEU A 112 37.74 -17.98 -0.91
C LEU A 112 37.25 -17.61 -2.31
N SER A 113 37.45 -18.46 -3.32
CA SER A 113 36.95 -18.20 -4.67
C SER A 113 35.41 -18.14 -4.73
N VAL A 114 34.71 -18.93 -3.90
CA VAL A 114 33.25 -18.90 -3.79
C VAL A 114 32.80 -17.57 -3.17
N GLU A 115 33.39 -17.18 -2.04
CA GLU A 115 33.04 -15.92 -1.37
C GLU A 115 33.34 -14.71 -2.26
N LYS A 116 34.51 -14.71 -2.93
CA LYS A 116 34.86 -13.62 -3.85
C LYS A 116 33.86 -13.51 -4.98
N LYS A 117 33.51 -14.64 -5.61
CA LYS A 117 32.56 -14.65 -6.72
C LYS A 117 31.17 -14.17 -6.27
N LEU A 118 30.74 -14.52 -5.06
CA LEU A 118 29.50 -14.00 -4.48
C LEU A 118 29.55 -12.48 -4.37
N LEU A 119 30.59 -11.93 -3.74
CA LEU A 119 30.72 -10.49 -3.50
C LEU A 119 31.02 -9.68 -4.78
N GLU A 120 31.47 -10.31 -5.86
CA GLU A 120 31.57 -9.67 -7.18
C GLU A 120 30.18 -9.50 -7.83
N GLU A 121 29.36 -10.55 -7.77
CA GLU A 121 28.03 -10.62 -8.36
C GLU A 121 26.97 -9.90 -7.52
N PHE A 122 27.08 -9.98 -6.19
CA PHE A 122 26.18 -9.39 -5.18
C PHE A 122 26.99 -8.53 -4.20
N PRO A 123 27.56 -7.40 -4.67
CA PRO A 123 28.50 -6.63 -3.89
C PRO A 123 27.83 -5.84 -2.76
N PRO A 124 28.45 -5.79 -1.56
CA PRO A 124 28.11 -4.79 -0.56
C PRO A 124 28.41 -3.39 -1.08
N MET A 125 27.77 -2.36 -0.54
CA MET A 125 27.84 -1.00 -1.11
C MET A 125 29.26 -0.46 -1.26
N PRO A 126 30.18 -0.61 -0.28
CA PRO A 126 31.58 -0.20 -0.45
C PRO A 126 32.29 -0.87 -1.63
N VAL A 127 31.97 -2.15 -1.91
CA VAL A 127 32.54 -2.91 -3.04
C VAL A 127 31.85 -2.53 -4.35
N TYR A 128 30.54 -2.25 -4.32
CA TYR A 128 29.81 -1.79 -5.50
C TYR A 128 30.33 -0.44 -5.99
N LYS A 129 30.57 0.49 -5.06
CA LYS A 129 31.14 1.83 -5.30
C LYS A 129 32.62 1.85 -5.67
N GLY A 130 33.33 0.73 -5.50
CA GLY A 130 34.78 0.67 -5.68
C GLY A 130 35.58 1.36 -4.58
N GLU A 131 34.98 1.60 -3.41
CA GLU A 131 35.66 2.11 -2.21
C GLU A 131 36.56 1.04 -1.57
N LEU A 132 36.14 -0.23 -1.68
CA LEU A 132 36.91 -1.40 -1.26
C LEU A 132 36.97 -2.43 -2.38
N THR A 133 38.10 -3.10 -2.50
CA THR A 133 38.17 -4.37 -3.23
C THR A 133 37.47 -5.48 -2.44
N VAL A 134 37.10 -6.56 -3.12
CA VAL A 134 36.50 -7.75 -2.48
C VAL A 134 37.44 -8.33 -1.41
N ASP A 135 38.74 -8.37 -1.68
CA ASP A 135 39.76 -8.85 -0.75
C ASP A 135 39.86 -7.98 0.52
N GLU A 136 39.85 -6.65 0.34
CA GLU A 136 39.85 -5.72 1.48
C GLU A 136 38.55 -5.79 2.29
N TYR A 137 37.43 -6.10 1.64
CA TYR A 137 36.17 -6.32 2.35
C TYR A 137 36.22 -7.62 3.17
N LEU A 138 36.65 -8.73 2.59
CA LEU A 138 36.75 -10.03 3.29
C LEU A 138 37.75 -10.00 4.45
N ALA A 139 38.82 -9.21 4.35
CA ALA A 139 39.80 -9.02 5.42
C ALA A 139 39.27 -8.20 6.61
N LYS A 140 38.08 -7.59 6.48
CA LYS A 140 37.41 -6.82 7.53
C LYS A 140 36.31 -7.64 8.21
N GLY A 141 35.64 -7.03 9.18
CA GLY A 141 34.49 -7.62 9.86
C GLY A 141 34.21 -6.93 11.18
N GLN A 142 33.16 -7.39 11.84
CA GLN A 142 32.86 -6.96 13.19
C GLN A 142 33.59 -7.84 14.20
N PRO A 143 33.90 -7.32 15.41
CA PRO A 143 34.47 -8.15 16.46
C PRO A 143 33.59 -9.38 16.74
N GLY A 144 34.12 -10.58 16.48
CA GLY A 144 33.39 -11.85 16.65
C GLY A 144 32.55 -12.30 15.46
N PHE A 145 32.44 -11.51 14.39
CA PHE A 145 31.74 -11.88 13.16
C PHE A 145 32.46 -11.31 11.92
N PRO A 146 33.46 -12.03 11.38
CA PRO A 146 34.21 -11.59 10.19
C PRO A 146 33.30 -11.48 8.96
N ASN A 147 33.70 -10.67 7.98
CA ASN A 147 32.91 -10.50 6.75
C ASN A 147 32.81 -11.79 5.92
N THR A 148 33.72 -12.76 6.13
CA THR A 148 33.59 -14.12 5.57
C THR A 148 32.32 -14.81 6.07
N HIS A 149 31.98 -14.65 7.36
CA HIS A 149 30.74 -15.23 7.91
C HIS A 149 29.50 -14.52 7.38
N SER A 150 29.56 -13.19 7.21
CA SER A 150 28.51 -12.46 6.51
C SER A 150 28.32 -13.00 5.08
N ALA A 151 29.40 -13.17 4.32
CA ALA A 151 29.33 -13.73 2.97
C ALA A 151 28.76 -15.16 2.94
N LEU A 152 29.06 -15.99 3.94
CA LEU A 152 28.46 -17.32 4.09
C LEU A 152 26.96 -17.28 4.35
N VAL A 153 26.49 -16.36 5.20
CA VAL A 153 25.05 -16.16 5.44
C VAL A 153 24.37 -15.72 4.15
N GLU A 154 24.92 -14.73 3.46
CA GLU A 154 24.37 -14.26 2.19
C GLU A 154 24.34 -15.35 1.12
N LEU A 155 25.40 -16.18 1.03
CA LEU A 155 25.43 -17.34 0.13
C LEU A 155 24.25 -18.30 0.38
N LEU A 156 23.95 -18.55 1.65
CA LEU A 156 22.86 -19.43 2.08
C LEU A 156 21.49 -18.81 1.78
N LEU A 157 21.31 -17.51 2.04
CA LEU A 157 20.06 -16.81 1.81
C LEU A 157 19.78 -16.67 0.31
N LEU A 158 20.78 -16.33 -0.51
CA LEU A 158 20.64 -16.32 -1.96
C LEU A 158 20.19 -17.69 -2.50
N TRP A 159 20.73 -18.77 -1.94
CA TRP A 159 20.32 -20.14 -2.28
C TRP A 159 18.86 -20.45 -1.90
N LEU A 160 18.42 -19.97 -0.73
CA LEU A 160 17.02 -20.09 -0.27
C LEU A 160 16.06 -19.30 -1.16
N GLU A 161 16.41 -18.06 -1.50
CA GLU A 161 15.63 -17.18 -2.36
C GLU A 161 15.43 -17.78 -3.77
N ASN A 162 16.50 -18.31 -4.37
CA ASN A 162 16.43 -18.96 -5.68
C ASN A 162 15.64 -20.28 -5.67
N ARG A 163 15.40 -20.87 -4.50
CA ARG A 163 14.53 -22.05 -4.32
C ARG A 163 13.10 -21.71 -3.96
N ASN A 164 12.79 -20.43 -3.73
CA ASN A 164 11.46 -19.98 -3.38
C ASN A 164 10.66 -19.60 -4.63
N PRO A 165 9.62 -20.38 -5.04
CA PRO A 165 8.85 -20.09 -6.25
C PRO A 165 8.18 -18.71 -6.22
N SER A 166 7.83 -18.21 -5.02
CA SER A 166 7.26 -16.88 -4.86
C SER A 166 8.19 -15.75 -5.29
N PHE A 167 9.52 -15.96 -5.34
CA PHE A 167 10.51 -14.96 -5.78
C PHE A 167 10.67 -14.89 -7.31
N LYS A 168 9.95 -15.74 -8.08
CA LYS A 168 9.99 -15.71 -9.55
C LYS A 168 9.80 -14.31 -10.17
N PRO A 169 8.91 -13.41 -9.67
CA PRO A 169 8.76 -12.06 -10.21
C PRO A 169 10.01 -11.17 -10.11
N VAL A 170 10.97 -11.53 -9.26
CA VAL A 170 12.25 -10.84 -9.03
C VAL A 170 13.47 -11.73 -9.31
N SER A 171 13.28 -12.84 -10.05
CA SER A 171 14.35 -13.80 -10.35
C SER A 171 15.56 -13.20 -11.09
N ASP A 172 15.36 -12.10 -11.80
CA ASP A 172 16.39 -11.27 -12.41
C ASP A 172 17.28 -10.55 -11.38
N LEU A 173 16.74 -10.20 -10.21
CA LEU A 173 17.50 -9.52 -9.15
C LEU A 173 18.42 -10.49 -8.42
N ILE A 174 17.99 -11.74 -8.25
CA ILE A 174 18.65 -12.77 -7.45
C ILE A 174 19.33 -13.87 -8.28
N ASP A 175 19.51 -13.69 -9.60
CA ASP A 175 20.04 -14.73 -10.49
C ASP A 175 21.42 -15.26 -10.06
N ASP A 176 21.48 -16.52 -9.61
CA ASP A 176 22.69 -17.20 -9.15
C ASP A 176 23.35 -18.06 -10.24
N GLN A 177 22.90 -17.98 -11.51
CA GLN A 177 23.41 -18.85 -12.58
C GLN A 177 24.92 -18.69 -12.82
N SER A 178 25.45 -17.47 -12.68
CA SER A 178 26.90 -17.20 -12.80
C SER A 178 27.70 -17.95 -11.72
N LEU A 179 27.24 -17.91 -10.46
CA LEU A 179 27.84 -18.63 -9.34
C LEU A 179 27.86 -20.14 -9.59
N ARG A 180 26.72 -20.72 -10.00
CA ARG A 180 26.59 -22.15 -10.31
C ARG A 180 27.56 -22.64 -11.38
N LYS A 181 27.90 -21.79 -12.36
CA LYS A 181 28.78 -22.13 -13.48
C LYS A 181 30.25 -21.91 -13.19
N SER A 182 30.59 -20.93 -12.36
CA SER A 182 31.97 -20.45 -12.20
C SER A 182 32.70 -21.02 -10.98
N VAL A 183 31.97 -21.37 -9.91
CA VAL A 183 32.54 -21.84 -8.64
C VAL A 183 31.77 -23.06 -8.12
N PRO A 184 32.31 -23.87 -7.19
CA PRO A 184 31.62 -25.04 -6.64
C PRO A 184 30.50 -24.68 -5.65
N TYR A 185 29.59 -23.79 -6.07
CA TYR A 185 28.50 -23.23 -5.27
C TYR A 185 27.55 -24.31 -4.71
N GLU A 186 27.00 -25.19 -5.54
CA GLU A 186 26.10 -26.26 -5.06
C GLU A 186 26.83 -27.23 -4.12
N ARG A 187 28.14 -27.47 -4.33
CA ARG A 187 28.93 -28.30 -3.42
C ARG A 187 29.11 -27.62 -2.06
N ALA A 188 29.38 -26.31 -2.04
CA ALA A 188 29.46 -25.55 -0.79
C ALA A 188 28.13 -25.60 -0.02
N ILE A 189 27.00 -25.41 -0.71
CA ILE A 189 25.69 -25.48 -0.05
C ILE A 189 25.38 -26.89 0.48
N ASN A 190 25.72 -27.94 -0.27
CA ASN A 190 25.56 -29.31 0.22
C ASN A 190 26.38 -29.59 1.49
N ILE A 191 27.60 -29.02 1.59
CA ILE A 191 28.41 -29.10 2.81
C ILE A 191 27.73 -28.36 3.97
N ILE A 192 27.17 -27.17 3.71
CA ILE A 192 26.42 -26.39 4.71
C ILE A 192 25.17 -27.14 5.19
N ASP A 193 24.41 -27.78 4.30
CA ASP A 193 23.24 -28.60 4.67
C ASP A 193 23.66 -29.76 5.58
N LEU A 194 24.69 -30.52 5.19
CA LEU A 194 25.22 -31.62 5.99
C LEU A 194 25.82 -31.18 7.34
N PHE A 195 26.31 -29.94 7.41
CA PHE A 195 26.77 -29.34 8.66
C PHE A 195 25.58 -29.10 9.59
N PHE A 196 24.55 -28.38 9.15
CA PHE A 196 23.39 -28.07 9.98
C PHE A 196 22.56 -29.30 10.36
N GLU A 197 22.61 -30.40 9.60
CA GLU A 197 22.04 -31.69 9.99
C GLU A 197 22.72 -32.33 11.22
N LYS A 198 23.96 -31.93 11.53
CA LYS A 198 24.73 -32.43 12.69
C LYS A 198 24.76 -31.46 13.87
N GLU A 199 24.47 -30.19 13.63
CA GLU A 199 24.41 -29.18 14.68
C GLU A 199 23.09 -29.27 15.47
N PRO A 200 23.04 -28.69 16.69
CA PRO A 200 21.83 -28.76 17.50
C PRO A 200 20.61 -28.14 16.77
N PRO A 201 19.43 -28.76 16.86
CA PRO A 201 18.21 -28.26 16.25
C PRO A 201 17.73 -26.93 16.88
N PHE A 202 16.81 -26.25 16.20
CA PHE A 202 16.27 -24.96 16.61
C PHE A 202 14.77 -24.80 16.30
N GLY A 203 14.18 -23.79 16.93
CA GLY A 203 12.78 -23.39 16.74
C GLY A 203 11.76 -24.32 17.38
N PRO A 204 10.46 -23.99 17.27
CA PRO A 204 9.39 -24.69 17.99
C PRO A 204 9.21 -26.16 17.59
N GLN A 205 9.58 -26.52 16.37
CA GLN A 205 9.55 -27.90 15.87
C GLN A 205 10.87 -28.66 16.09
N ASN A 206 11.86 -28.04 16.74
CA ASN A 206 13.16 -28.64 17.08
C ASN A 206 13.82 -29.36 15.89
N GLN A 207 14.08 -28.61 14.82
CA GLN A 207 14.59 -29.13 13.53
C GLN A 207 15.93 -28.47 13.15
N PRO A 208 16.74 -29.07 12.25
CA PRO A 208 17.95 -28.43 11.72
C PRO A 208 17.67 -27.03 11.18
N LEU A 209 18.60 -26.08 11.38
CA LEU A 209 18.39 -24.67 11.03
C LEU A 209 17.95 -24.49 9.57
N LEU A 210 18.61 -25.18 8.63
CA LEU A 210 18.27 -25.06 7.21
C LEU A 210 16.88 -25.64 6.88
N ARG A 211 16.45 -26.71 7.56
CA ARG A 211 15.09 -27.26 7.42
C ARG A 211 14.05 -26.29 7.96
N MET A 212 14.36 -25.59 9.05
CA MET A 212 13.52 -24.53 9.58
C MET A 212 13.37 -23.38 8.57
N LEU A 213 14.47 -22.85 8.03
CA LEU A 213 14.39 -21.75 7.06
C LEU A 213 13.64 -22.12 5.77
N LEU A 214 13.60 -23.41 5.40
CA LEU A 214 12.82 -23.90 4.26
C LEU A 214 11.34 -24.12 4.57
N SER A 215 10.92 -24.21 5.84
CA SER A 215 9.55 -24.58 6.19
C SER A 215 8.47 -23.62 5.70
N PRO A 216 8.66 -22.28 5.67
CA PRO A 216 7.67 -21.38 5.09
C PRO A 216 7.43 -21.67 3.60
N VAL A 217 8.51 -21.86 2.85
CA VAL A 217 8.48 -22.18 1.42
C VAL A 217 7.81 -23.53 1.17
N GLN A 218 8.06 -24.54 2.01
CA GLN A 218 7.41 -25.84 1.91
C GLN A 218 5.90 -25.78 2.20
N TYR A 219 5.50 -24.94 3.16
CA TYR A 219 4.10 -24.76 3.53
C TYR A 219 3.29 -24.03 2.45
N SER A 220 3.87 -22.98 1.84
CA SER A 220 3.21 -22.19 0.80
C SER A 220 4.18 -21.79 -0.32
N PRO A 221 4.48 -22.71 -1.27
CA PRO A 221 5.55 -22.49 -2.25
C PRO A 221 5.33 -21.27 -3.15
N ASP A 222 4.12 -21.10 -3.64
CA ASP A 222 3.80 -20.09 -4.66
C ASP A 222 3.22 -18.78 -4.09
N LEU A 223 2.95 -18.72 -2.78
CA LEU A 223 2.27 -17.57 -2.16
C LEU A 223 3.09 -16.99 -1.00
N ILE A 224 3.75 -15.86 -1.25
CA ILE A 224 4.55 -15.16 -0.23
C ILE A 224 3.73 -14.80 1.02
N SER A 225 2.44 -14.44 0.86
CA SER A 225 1.54 -14.20 1.99
C SER A 225 1.33 -15.43 2.87
N GLY A 226 1.23 -16.61 2.26
CA GLY A 226 1.13 -17.88 3.00
C GLY A 226 2.41 -18.22 3.76
N GLN A 227 3.57 -17.86 3.22
CA GLN A 227 4.86 -18.00 3.90
C GLN A 227 4.96 -17.07 5.12
N LEU A 228 4.56 -15.81 4.98
CA LEU A 228 4.53 -14.87 6.11
C LEU A 228 3.52 -15.32 7.19
N GLN A 229 2.34 -15.81 6.78
CA GLN A 229 1.34 -16.33 7.71
C GLN A 229 1.87 -17.54 8.49
N PHE A 230 2.55 -18.46 7.82
CA PHE A 230 3.21 -19.58 8.46
C PHE A 230 4.19 -19.10 9.54
N ILE A 231 5.00 -18.08 9.25
CA ILE A 231 5.97 -17.52 10.20
C ILE A 231 5.25 -16.90 11.41
N ILE A 232 4.18 -16.12 11.18
CA ILE A 232 3.39 -15.51 12.27
C ILE A 232 2.81 -16.57 13.21
N GLU A 233 2.35 -17.70 12.66
CA GLU A 233 1.72 -18.77 13.42
C GLU A 233 2.75 -19.66 14.13
N ASN A 234 3.82 -20.04 13.42
CA ASN A 234 4.74 -21.08 13.88
C ASN A 234 5.98 -20.53 14.56
N TRP A 235 6.40 -19.28 14.30
CA TRP A 235 7.59 -18.65 14.88
C TRP A 235 7.27 -17.49 15.82
N ARG A 236 6.00 -17.39 16.29
CA ARG A 236 5.53 -16.33 17.17
C ARG A 236 6.43 -16.10 18.38
N GLU A 237 6.78 -17.16 19.10
CA GLU A 237 7.60 -17.09 20.33
C GLU A 237 9.01 -16.55 20.07
N LEU A 238 9.53 -16.74 18.85
CA LEU A 238 10.85 -16.21 18.46
C LEU A 238 10.78 -14.72 18.11
N LEU A 239 9.61 -14.25 17.68
CA LEU A 239 9.42 -12.93 17.05
C LEU A 239 8.63 -11.94 17.92
N GLU A 240 7.89 -12.39 18.94
CA GLU A 240 6.97 -11.56 19.74
C GLU A 240 7.62 -10.33 20.37
N ASN A 241 8.88 -10.44 20.79
CA ASN A 241 9.64 -9.37 21.42
C ASN A 241 10.56 -8.62 20.42
N SER A 242 10.33 -8.82 19.12
CA SER A 242 11.09 -8.22 18.03
C SER A 242 10.24 -7.21 17.24
N PRO A 243 10.86 -6.23 16.56
CA PRO A 243 10.13 -5.33 15.66
C PRO A 243 9.48 -6.07 14.47
N TYR A 244 9.95 -7.28 14.14
CA TYR A 244 9.49 -8.04 12.98
C TYR A 244 8.04 -8.53 13.11
N MET A 245 7.53 -8.78 14.32
CA MET A 245 6.12 -9.17 14.49
C MET A 245 5.16 -8.10 13.97
N LYS A 246 5.42 -6.83 14.29
CA LYS A 246 4.61 -5.71 13.76
C LYS A 246 4.77 -5.58 12.25
N LYS A 247 6.00 -5.68 11.74
CA LYS A 247 6.28 -5.64 10.29
C LYS A 247 5.54 -6.77 9.54
N LEU A 248 5.50 -7.98 10.09
CA LEU A 248 4.80 -9.13 9.51
C LEU A 248 3.30 -8.90 9.38
N LEU A 249 2.66 -8.44 10.47
CA LEU A 249 1.24 -8.12 10.44
C LEU A 249 0.94 -7.05 9.39
N SER A 250 1.73 -5.96 9.37
CA SER A 250 1.58 -4.91 8.34
C SER A 250 1.85 -5.43 6.92
N GLY A 251 2.84 -6.30 6.72
CA GLY A 251 3.15 -6.89 5.42
C GLY A 251 2.01 -7.74 4.86
N VAL A 252 1.39 -8.57 5.71
CA VAL A 252 0.19 -9.34 5.33
C VAL A 252 -0.99 -8.42 4.99
N ASP A 253 -1.21 -7.38 5.79
CA ASP A 253 -2.26 -6.39 5.52
C ASP A 253 -2.02 -5.63 4.21
N PHE A 254 -0.78 -5.27 3.88
CA PHE A 254 -0.45 -4.63 2.61
C PHE A 254 -0.77 -5.52 1.41
N ILE A 255 -0.42 -6.80 1.46
CA ILE A 255 -0.77 -7.76 0.39
C ILE A 255 -2.29 -7.86 0.25
N LYS A 256 -3.01 -7.94 1.38
CA LYS A 256 -4.47 -8.03 1.38
C LYS A 256 -5.12 -6.78 0.78
N GLU A 257 -4.74 -5.59 1.22
CA GLU A 257 -5.33 -4.33 0.76
C GLU A 257 -4.98 -4.02 -0.70
N GLU A 258 -3.73 -4.23 -1.11
CA GLU A 258 -3.34 -4.08 -2.52
C GLU A 258 -4.02 -5.15 -3.40
N GLY A 259 -4.18 -6.37 -2.89
CA GLY A 259 -4.91 -7.46 -3.54
C GLY A 259 -6.35 -7.11 -3.91
N LYS A 260 -7.11 -6.47 -2.98
CA LYS A 260 -8.49 -6.02 -3.23
C LYS A 260 -8.59 -5.13 -4.47
N TYR A 261 -7.64 -4.20 -4.65
CA TYR A 261 -7.64 -3.32 -5.83
C TYR A 261 -7.52 -4.11 -7.13
N PHE A 262 -6.63 -5.10 -7.18
CA PHE A 262 -6.44 -5.94 -8.36
C PHE A 262 -7.62 -6.89 -8.61
N GLU A 263 -8.26 -7.39 -7.55
CA GLU A 263 -9.51 -8.16 -7.66
C GLU A 263 -10.63 -7.32 -8.26
N ILE A 264 -10.83 -6.08 -7.75
CA ILE A 264 -11.81 -5.14 -8.29
C ILE A 264 -11.52 -4.83 -9.76
N LEU A 265 -10.25 -4.59 -10.12
CA LEU A 265 -9.86 -4.38 -11.51
C LEU A 265 -10.15 -5.59 -12.40
N ALA A 266 -9.86 -6.80 -11.93
CA ALA A 266 -10.11 -8.02 -12.68
C ALA A 266 -11.61 -8.26 -12.88
N GLN A 267 -12.43 -8.03 -11.85
CA GLN A 267 -13.89 -8.07 -11.92
C GLN A 267 -14.42 -7.04 -12.93
N ALA A 268 -13.99 -5.79 -12.83
CA ALA A 268 -14.39 -4.73 -13.75
C ALA A 268 -14.00 -5.03 -15.21
N GLN A 269 -12.83 -5.64 -15.44
CA GLN A 269 -12.42 -6.09 -16.78
C GLN A 269 -13.27 -7.25 -17.29
N ALA A 270 -13.57 -8.23 -16.45
CA ALA A 270 -14.43 -9.35 -16.79
C ALA A 270 -15.87 -8.91 -17.11
N GLU A 271 -16.41 -7.95 -16.37
CA GLU A 271 -17.71 -7.32 -16.64
C GLU A 271 -17.69 -6.54 -17.95
N LYS A 272 -16.65 -5.72 -18.18
CA LYS A 272 -16.49 -4.97 -19.43
C LYS A 272 -16.41 -5.88 -20.65
N ALA A 273 -15.78 -7.06 -20.51
CA ALA A 273 -15.70 -8.04 -21.59
C ALA A 273 -17.05 -8.69 -21.93
N LYS A 274 -18.03 -8.68 -21.00
CA LYS A 274 -19.41 -9.15 -21.22
C LYS A 274 -20.30 -8.12 -21.89
N LEU A 275 -19.95 -6.83 -21.81
CA LEU A 275 -20.71 -5.76 -22.46
C LEU A 275 -20.53 -5.84 -23.99
N PRO A 276 -21.61 -5.67 -24.78
CA PRO A 276 -21.50 -5.62 -26.23
C PRO A 276 -20.56 -4.49 -26.65
N PHE A 277 -19.73 -4.75 -27.65
CA PHE A 277 -18.77 -3.77 -28.18
C PHE A 277 -19.54 -2.62 -28.85
N ILE A 278 -19.89 -1.57 -28.10
CA ILE A 278 -20.52 -0.38 -28.68
C ILE A 278 -19.46 0.30 -29.55
N LYS A 279 -19.58 0.17 -30.88
CA LYS A 279 -18.80 0.96 -31.82
C LYS A 279 -19.07 2.44 -31.52
N ARG A 280 -18.02 3.18 -31.14
CA ARG A 280 -18.03 4.64 -31.00
C ARG A 280 -18.45 5.22 -32.36
N GLY A 281 -19.74 5.53 -32.53
CA GLY A 281 -20.27 6.01 -33.81
C GLY A 281 -21.79 5.98 -33.96
N GLU A 282 -22.54 5.17 -33.20
CA GLU A 282 -24.00 5.21 -33.29
C GLU A 282 -24.60 6.21 -32.28
N PRO A 283 -25.47 7.13 -32.72
CA PRO A 283 -26.12 8.07 -31.84
C PRO A 283 -27.08 7.31 -30.91
N ILE A 284 -26.73 7.27 -29.62
CA ILE A 284 -27.61 6.75 -28.57
C ILE A 284 -28.88 7.60 -28.58
N SER A 285 -30.03 6.96 -28.84
CA SER A 285 -31.35 7.59 -28.76
C SER A 285 -31.53 8.25 -27.37
N PRO A 286 -32.07 9.48 -27.26
CA PRO A 286 -32.20 10.17 -25.97
C PRO A 286 -33.14 9.47 -24.97
N PHE A 287 -33.78 8.36 -25.36
CA PHE A 287 -34.79 7.65 -24.57
C PHE A 287 -34.42 6.21 -24.18
N SER A 288 -33.25 5.68 -24.57
CA SER A 288 -32.81 4.36 -24.10
C SER A 288 -31.99 4.50 -22.81
N LYS A 289 -32.66 4.77 -21.68
CA LYS A 289 -32.13 4.34 -20.39
C LYS A 289 -32.40 2.84 -20.29
N GLU A 290 -31.53 2.03 -20.89
CA GLU A 290 -31.37 0.67 -20.37
C GLU A 290 -31.01 0.83 -18.90
N THR A 291 -31.94 0.47 -18.01
CA THR A 291 -31.64 0.25 -16.61
C THR A 291 -30.48 -0.73 -16.57
N GLN A 292 -29.28 -0.23 -16.28
CA GLN A 292 -28.16 -1.10 -15.91
C GLN A 292 -28.68 -2.05 -14.84
N GLU A 293 -28.43 -3.35 -15.00
CA GLU A 293 -28.68 -4.30 -13.93
C GLU A 293 -28.06 -3.74 -12.65
N ILE A 294 -28.88 -3.69 -11.59
CA ILE A 294 -28.41 -3.25 -10.28
C ILE A 294 -27.27 -4.20 -9.92
N LEU A 295 -26.06 -3.65 -9.77
CA LEU A 295 -24.89 -4.40 -9.31
C LEU A 295 -25.26 -5.10 -8.01
N SER A 296 -25.43 -6.41 -8.06
CA SER A 296 -25.71 -7.23 -6.90
C SER A 296 -24.38 -7.59 -6.26
N PHE A 297 -24.07 -6.96 -5.14
CA PHE A 297 -22.87 -7.27 -4.33
C PHE A 297 -23.07 -8.51 -3.43
N SER A 298 -24.19 -9.23 -3.60
CA SER A 298 -24.50 -10.48 -2.92
C SER A 298 -23.46 -11.55 -3.28
N GLY A 299 -22.49 -11.77 -2.39
CA GLY A 299 -21.39 -12.73 -2.59
C GLY A 299 -19.99 -12.17 -2.36
N SER A 300 -19.86 -10.88 -2.04
CA SER A 300 -18.58 -10.32 -1.61
C SER A 300 -18.23 -10.81 -0.20
N PRO A 301 -17.01 -11.35 0.05
CA PRO A 301 -16.58 -11.83 1.37
C PRO A 301 -16.43 -10.70 2.42
N PHE A 302 -16.73 -9.45 2.05
CA PHE A 302 -16.67 -8.27 2.92
C PHE A 302 -18.03 -7.89 3.54
N PHE A 303 -19.11 -8.65 3.31
CA PHE A 303 -20.48 -8.32 3.74
C PHE A 303 -20.96 -8.98 5.05
N ASP A 304 -20.18 -9.88 5.66
CA ASP A 304 -20.55 -10.52 6.94
C ASP A 304 -20.38 -9.59 8.16
N GLU A 305 -20.54 -8.28 7.98
CA GLU A 305 -20.69 -7.35 9.10
C GLU A 305 -22.18 -7.29 9.50
N PRO A 306 -22.57 -7.72 10.72
CA PRO A 306 -23.97 -7.72 11.13
C PRO A 306 -24.51 -6.29 11.22
N GLU A 307 -25.42 -5.95 10.31
CA GLU A 307 -26.12 -4.66 10.30
C GLU A 307 -26.98 -4.52 11.57
N ARG A 308 -26.66 -3.53 12.41
CA ARG A 308 -27.44 -3.18 13.62
C ARG A 308 -28.21 -1.88 13.42
N PHE A 309 -29.12 -1.85 12.47
CA PHE A 309 -30.01 -0.69 12.29
C PHE A 309 -30.91 -0.49 13.51
N SER A 310 -31.04 0.75 13.95
CA SER A 310 -32.11 1.14 14.88
C SER A 310 -33.47 1.00 14.17
N ALA A 311 -34.53 0.73 14.93
CA ALA A 311 -35.88 0.77 14.38
C ALA A 311 -36.22 2.19 13.88
N ASP A 312 -36.87 2.28 12.72
CA ASP A 312 -37.33 3.55 12.18
C ASP A 312 -38.34 4.22 13.11
N LEU A 313 -38.19 5.53 13.30
CA LEU A 313 -39.18 6.34 13.98
C LEU A 313 -40.36 6.63 13.04
N ASN A 314 -41.54 6.85 13.60
CA ASN A 314 -42.80 7.06 12.86
C ASN A 314 -42.77 8.13 11.74
N TRP A 315 -41.83 9.08 11.78
CA TRP A 315 -41.68 10.11 10.76
C TRP A 315 -40.78 9.69 9.59
N MET A 316 -39.79 8.81 9.82
CA MET A 316 -38.81 8.36 8.83
C MET A 316 -39.43 7.70 7.58
N PRO A 317 -40.38 6.75 7.70
CA PRO A 317 -41.00 6.12 6.52
C PRO A 317 -41.98 7.05 5.78
N ASN A 318 -42.29 8.22 6.36
CA ASN A 318 -43.24 9.19 5.80
C ASN A 318 -42.54 10.45 5.25
N VAL A 319 -41.21 10.44 5.12
CA VAL A 319 -40.46 11.55 4.56
C VAL A 319 -40.59 11.59 3.03
N VAL A 320 -41.12 12.70 2.53
CA VAL A 320 -41.04 13.08 1.10
C VAL A 320 -40.14 14.30 1.03
N LEU A 321 -38.89 14.07 0.63
CA LEU A 321 -37.82 15.06 0.65
C LEU A 321 -37.68 15.74 -0.71
N ILE A 322 -37.58 17.08 -0.71
CA ILE A 322 -37.08 17.83 -1.86
C ILE A 322 -35.69 18.38 -1.57
N ALA A 323 -34.73 18.07 -2.44
CA ALA A 323 -33.38 18.61 -2.38
C ALA A 323 -33.27 19.89 -3.22
N LYS A 324 -32.66 20.93 -2.66
CA LYS A 324 -32.44 22.22 -3.31
C LYS A 324 -31.01 22.66 -3.12
N ASN A 325 -30.31 22.90 -4.24
CA ASN A 325 -29.10 23.73 -4.19
C ASN A 325 -29.52 25.15 -3.82
N VAL A 326 -29.06 25.64 -2.66
CA VAL A 326 -29.60 26.86 -2.06
C VAL A 326 -29.44 28.06 -3.00
N HIS A 327 -28.25 28.30 -3.55
CA HIS A 327 -28.00 29.48 -4.39
C HIS A 327 -28.83 29.46 -5.68
N VAL A 328 -28.93 28.29 -6.32
CA VAL A 328 -29.77 28.12 -7.51
C VAL A 328 -31.23 28.36 -7.16
N TRP A 329 -31.69 27.85 -6.02
CA TRP A 329 -33.07 27.98 -5.60
C TRP A 329 -33.44 29.43 -5.23
N LEU A 330 -32.60 30.14 -4.47
CA LEU A 330 -32.82 31.55 -4.14
C LEU A 330 -32.88 32.42 -5.40
N TYR A 331 -32.04 32.14 -6.41
CA TYR A 331 -32.12 32.79 -7.72
C TYR A 331 -33.44 32.47 -8.44
N GLN A 332 -33.86 31.20 -8.49
CA GLN A 332 -35.13 30.80 -9.10
C GLN A 332 -36.33 31.45 -8.40
N LEU A 333 -36.33 31.52 -7.07
CA LEU A 333 -37.37 32.20 -6.31
C LEU A 333 -37.37 33.69 -6.60
N SER A 334 -36.19 34.31 -6.73
CA SER A 334 -36.10 35.73 -7.06
C SER A 334 -36.79 36.05 -8.39
N ARG A 335 -36.57 35.19 -9.40
CA ARG A 335 -37.23 35.29 -10.71
C ARG A 335 -38.73 35.02 -10.61
N LYS A 336 -39.14 34.00 -9.86
CA LYS A 336 -40.55 33.60 -9.72
C LYS A 336 -41.39 34.66 -9.02
N TYR A 337 -40.86 35.28 -7.97
CA TYR A 337 -41.57 36.26 -7.14
C TYR A 337 -41.25 37.72 -7.52
N ALA A 338 -40.49 37.94 -8.59
CA ALA A 338 -40.09 39.25 -9.09
C ALA A 338 -39.51 40.18 -7.99
N ARG A 339 -38.78 39.60 -7.03
CA ARG A 339 -38.13 40.31 -5.92
C ARG A 339 -36.77 39.69 -5.65
N GLN A 340 -35.78 40.44 -5.20
CA GLN A 340 -34.49 39.87 -4.84
C GLN A 340 -34.62 39.02 -3.57
N ILE A 341 -34.22 37.76 -3.65
CA ILE A 341 -34.15 36.80 -2.55
C ILE A 341 -32.72 36.28 -2.51
N SER A 342 -31.99 36.68 -1.47
CA SER A 342 -30.55 36.46 -1.31
C SER A 342 -30.20 35.67 -0.06
N THR A 343 -31.05 35.70 0.98
CA THR A 343 -30.85 34.99 2.25
C THR A 343 -32.00 34.03 2.55
N LEU A 344 -31.77 33.07 3.45
CA LEU A 344 -32.74 32.01 3.77
C LEU A 344 -34.03 32.56 4.40
N ASP A 345 -33.97 33.64 5.17
CA ASP A 345 -35.12 34.28 5.81
C ASP A 345 -36.01 35.06 4.82
N GLN A 346 -35.55 35.28 3.59
CA GLN A 346 -36.30 35.96 2.52
C GLN A 346 -37.15 34.99 1.68
N ILE A 347 -37.07 33.67 1.93
CA ILE A 347 -37.89 32.67 1.25
C ILE A 347 -39.37 32.93 1.60
N PRO A 348 -40.25 33.16 0.60
CA PRO A 348 -41.66 33.47 0.87
C PRO A 348 -42.39 32.32 1.54
N SER A 349 -43.21 32.62 2.56
CA SER A 349 -44.06 31.62 3.21
C SER A 349 -45.01 30.92 2.22
N GLU A 350 -45.45 31.63 1.17
CA GLU A 350 -46.28 31.08 0.09
C GLU A 350 -45.54 29.99 -0.71
N GLU A 351 -44.20 30.07 -0.83
CA GLU A 351 -43.42 29.00 -1.45
C GLU A 351 -43.41 27.74 -0.57
N LEU A 352 -43.24 27.91 0.74
CA LEU A 352 -43.26 26.81 1.69
C LEU A 352 -44.63 26.14 1.74
N GLU A 353 -45.71 26.93 1.66
CA GLU A 353 -47.07 26.42 1.53
C GLU A 353 -47.25 25.62 0.24
N VAL A 354 -46.73 26.10 -0.90
CA VAL A 354 -46.77 25.36 -2.16
C VAL A 354 -46.04 24.02 -2.06
N LEU A 355 -44.87 23.97 -1.40
CA LEU A 355 -44.16 22.71 -1.16
C LEU A 355 -44.98 21.75 -0.29
N ALA A 356 -45.56 22.24 0.81
CA ALA A 356 -46.38 21.43 1.69
C ALA A 356 -47.65 20.90 0.99
N ARG A 357 -48.37 21.74 0.22
CA ARG A 357 -49.55 21.33 -0.57
C ARG A 357 -49.23 20.28 -1.63
N ARG A 358 -47.99 20.22 -2.10
CA ARG A 358 -47.49 19.19 -3.03
C ARG A 358 -47.05 17.91 -2.32
N GLY A 359 -47.16 17.84 -0.99
CA GLY A 359 -46.86 16.66 -0.20
C GLY A 359 -45.42 16.54 0.29
N PHE A 360 -44.58 17.57 0.10
CA PHE A 360 -43.22 17.54 0.64
C PHE A 360 -43.24 17.75 2.15
N THR A 361 -42.60 16.84 2.89
CA THR A 361 -42.47 16.87 4.36
C THR A 361 -41.04 17.14 4.82
N GLY A 362 -40.10 17.20 3.88
CA GLY A 362 -38.71 17.57 4.11
C GLY A 362 -38.14 18.49 3.03
N LEU A 363 -37.26 19.39 3.43
CA LEU A 363 -36.50 20.28 2.57
C LEU A 363 -35.00 20.13 2.89
N TRP A 364 -34.25 19.58 1.95
CA TRP A 364 -32.79 19.44 2.06
C TRP A 364 -32.09 20.59 1.36
N LEU A 365 -31.32 21.36 2.12
CA LEU A 365 -30.54 22.51 1.68
C LEU A 365 -29.10 22.10 1.35
N ILE A 366 -28.82 21.89 0.07
CA ILE A 366 -27.48 21.57 -0.45
C ILE A 366 -26.66 22.86 -0.55
N GLY A 367 -25.49 22.86 0.08
CA GLY A 367 -24.56 23.99 0.05
C GLY A 367 -24.90 25.10 1.05
N LEU A 368 -25.49 24.72 2.19
CA LEU A 368 -25.82 25.58 3.34
C LEU A 368 -24.58 26.14 4.06
N TRP A 369 -23.53 25.32 4.14
CA TRP A 369 -22.34 25.60 4.94
C TRP A 369 -21.38 26.57 4.25
N LYS A 370 -20.56 27.23 5.06
CA LYS A 370 -19.48 28.11 4.62
C LYS A 370 -18.45 27.31 3.81
N ARG A 371 -18.07 27.85 2.65
CA ARG A 371 -17.25 27.15 1.67
C ARG A 371 -15.84 27.71 1.57
N SER A 372 -14.95 26.85 1.11
CA SER A 372 -13.53 27.11 0.82
C SER A 372 -13.34 28.19 -0.24
N TYR A 373 -12.56 29.22 0.09
CA TYR A 373 -12.15 30.23 -0.89
C TYR A 373 -11.15 29.64 -1.90
N ALA A 374 -10.22 28.80 -1.44
CA ALA A 374 -9.26 28.11 -2.29
C ALA A 374 -9.97 27.25 -3.36
N SER A 375 -11.03 26.54 -3.00
CA SER A 375 -11.83 25.75 -3.94
C SER A 375 -12.43 26.60 -5.06
N GLN A 376 -12.99 27.76 -4.71
CA GLN A 376 -13.49 28.71 -5.71
C GLN A 376 -12.35 29.20 -6.62
N ARG A 377 -11.24 29.65 -6.01
CA ARG A 377 -10.09 30.15 -6.75
C ARG A 377 -9.54 29.13 -7.74
N ILE A 378 -9.43 27.85 -7.35
CA ILE A 378 -8.98 26.77 -8.23
C ILE A 378 -9.89 26.67 -9.46
N LYS A 379 -11.22 26.62 -9.28
CA LYS A 379 -12.16 26.56 -10.41
C LYS A 379 -12.04 27.76 -11.35
N ASN A 380 -11.85 28.95 -10.80
CA ASN A 380 -11.68 30.17 -11.58
C ASN A 380 -10.39 30.12 -12.41
N LEU A 381 -9.28 29.68 -11.81
CA LEU A 381 -8.00 29.48 -12.50
C LEU A 381 -8.07 28.37 -13.56
N SER A 382 -8.90 27.35 -13.34
CA SER A 382 -9.15 26.27 -14.31
C SER A 382 -10.16 26.64 -15.42
N GLY A 383 -10.51 27.93 -15.57
CA GLY A 383 -11.27 28.43 -16.71
C GLY A 383 -12.77 28.62 -16.47
N ASN A 384 -13.25 28.55 -15.22
CA ASN A 384 -14.64 28.85 -14.89
C ASN A 384 -14.74 30.04 -13.92
N PRO A 385 -14.62 31.29 -14.41
CA PRO A 385 -14.51 32.49 -13.56
C PRO A 385 -15.78 32.81 -12.76
N GLU A 386 -16.94 32.31 -13.20
CA GLU A 386 -18.23 32.50 -12.51
C GLU A 386 -18.53 31.37 -11.51
N ALA A 387 -17.64 30.37 -11.39
CA ALA A 387 -17.85 29.27 -10.48
C ALA A 387 -17.83 29.73 -9.02
N ILE A 388 -18.72 29.14 -8.22
CA ILE A 388 -18.60 29.13 -6.77
C ILE A 388 -17.90 27.85 -6.32
N ALA A 389 -17.38 27.88 -5.09
CA ALA A 389 -16.79 26.71 -4.43
C ALA A 389 -17.76 25.50 -4.44
N SER A 390 -17.18 24.29 -4.47
CA SER A 390 -17.98 23.06 -4.34
C SER A 390 -18.79 23.07 -3.05
N ALA A 391 -20.04 22.60 -3.08
CA ALA A 391 -20.88 22.51 -1.88
C ALA A 391 -20.29 21.58 -0.80
N TYR A 392 -19.36 20.69 -1.18
CA TYR A 392 -18.66 19.76 -0.29
C TYR A 392 -17.20 20.17 0.00
N SER A 393 -16.76 21.34 -0.48
CA SER A 393 -15.43 21.88 -0.12
C SER A 393 -15.63 22.96 0.93
N LEU A 394 -15.74 22.51 2.17
CA LEU A 394 -16.16 23.33 3.30
C LEU A 394 -14.99 24.09 3.93
N ASP A 395 -15.23 25.31 4.36
CA ASP A 395 -14.33 26.02 5.29
C ASP A 395 -14.63 25.57 6.72
N SER A 396 -15.91 25.63 7.10
CA SER A 396 -16.43 25.22 8.41
C SER A 396 -17.91 24.80 8.30
N TYR A 397 -18.44 24.11 9.31
CA TYR A 397 -19.87 23.81 9.44
C TYR A 397 -20.69 24.97 10.04
N ASP A 398 -20.32 26.20 9.70
CA ASP A 398 -21.13 27.39 9.97
C ASP A 398 -22.06 27.64 8.77
N VAL A 399 -23.30 28.08 9.01
CA VAL A 399 -24.18 28.51 7.91
C VAL A 399 -23.53 29.71 7.21
N ALA A 400 -23.44 29.66 5.87
CA ALA A 400 -22.76 30.70 5.12
C ALA A 400 -23.37 32.10 5.36
N GLU A 401 -22.52 33.09 5.65
CA GLU A 401 -22.97 34.46 5.96
C GLU A 401 -23.70 35.11 4.79
N GLU A 402 -23.31 34.80 3.55
CA GLU A 402 -24.02 35.22 2.33
C GLU A 402 -25.45 34.69 2.23
N LEU A 403 -25.79 33.62 2.97
CA LEU A 403 -27.14 33.09 3.08
C LEU A 403 -27.91 33.67 4.28
N GLY A 404 -27.33 34.62 5.01
CA GLY A 404 -27.87 35.25 6.20
C GLY A 404 -27.49 34.56 7.52
N GLY A 405 -26.55 33.61 7.47
CA GLY A 405 -25.98 32.93 8.63
C GLY A 405 -27.00 32.14 9.46
N ASN A 406 -26.62 31.83 10.69
CA ASN A 406 -27.46 31.04 11.62
C ASN A 406 -28.81 31.70 11.89
N ARG A 407 -28.88 33.04 11.94
CA ARG A 407 -30.13 33.77 12.16
C ARG A 407 -31.15 33.46 11.06
N ALA A 408 -30.75 33.58 9.79
CA ALA A 408 -31.63 33.34 8.66
C ALA A 408 -32.06 31.86 8.58
N PHE A 409 -31.14 30.94 8.88
CA PHE A 409 -31.44 29.51 8.95
C PHE A 409 -32.51 29.17 10.01
N PHE A 410 -32.38 29.69 11.24
CA PHE A 410 -33.36 29.42 12.28
C PHE A 410 -34.74 30.01 11.96
N GLN A 411 -34.79 31.19 11.34
CA GLN A 411 -36.06 31.77 10.89
C GLN A 411 -36.72 30.91 9.80
N LEU A 412 -35.96 30.43 8.82
CA LEU A 412 -36.47 29.50 7.82
C LEU A 412 -36.95 28.20 8.46
N LYS A 413 -36.21 27.65 9.42
CA LYS A 413 -36.60 26.45 10.18
C LYS A 413 -37.96 26.63 10.85
N ASP A 414 -38.16 27.74 11.52
CA ASP A 414 -39.43 28.05 12.20
C ASP A 414 -40.58 28.23 11.21
N GLN A 415 -40.32 28.85 10.05
CA GLN A 415 -41.32 28.97 8.99
C GLN A 415 -41.69 27.60 8.40
N CYS A 416 -40.71 26.78 8.05
CA CYS A 416 -40.91 25.42 7.53
C CYS A 416 -41.72 24.55 8.52
N ALA A 417 -41.43 24.66 9.82
CA ALA A 417 -42.12 23.91 10.86
C ALA A 417 -43.63 24.22 10.90
N ARG A 418 -44.05 25.46 10.61
CA ARG A 418 -45.48 25.84 10.54
C ARG A 418 -46.22 25.14 9.40
N TYR A 419 -45.50 24.71 8.37
CA TYR A 419 -46.04 23.97 7.22
C TYR A 419 -45.75 22.47 7.29
N GLY A 420 -45.24 21.96 8.42
CA GLY A 420 -44.91 20.54 8.59
C GLY A 420 -43.68 20.08 7.80
N ILE A 421 -42.84 21.01 7.33
CA ILE A 421 -41.61 20.71 6.58
C ILE A 421 -40.42 20.67 7.53
N ARG A 422 -39.69 19.55 7.53
CA ARG A 422 -38.43 19.40 8.27
C ARG A 422 -37.25 19.86 7.42
N LEU A 423 -36.29 20.56 8.01
CA LEU A 423 -35.04 20.89 7.31
C LEU A 423 -34.03 19.76 7.43
N ALA A 424 -33.28 19.53 6.36
CA ALA A 424 -32.12 18.66 6.31
C ALA A 424 -30.94 19.38 5.65
N SER A 425 -29.72 18.99 6.00
CA SER A 425 -28.50 19.45 5.35
C SER A 425 -27.46 18.33 5.32
N ASP A 426 -26.46 18.52 4.47
CA ASP A 426 -25.34 17.62 4.30
C ASP A 426 -24.44 17.62 5.54
N MET A 427 -24.06 16.45 6.04
CA MET A 427 -22.94 16.31 6.96
C MET A 427 -21.98 15.28 6.36
N VAL A 428 -20.87 15.78 5.83
CA VAL A 428 -19.91 15.01 5.01
C VAL A 428 -18.52 15.21 5.62
N PRO A 429 -18.18 14.48 6.69
CA PRO A 429 -17.00 14.77 7.52
C PRO A 429 -15.68 14.33 6.87
N ASN A 430 -15.75 13.74 5.69
CA ASN A 430 -14.60 13.27 4.91
C ASN A 430 -14.19 14.23 3.78
N HIS A 431 -14.86 15.39 3.62
CA HIS A 431 -14.52 16.39 2.61
C HIS A 431 -14.38 17.79 3.21
N MET A 432 -13.19 18.38 3.08
CA MET A 432 -12.86 19.73 3.55
C MET A 432 -12.15 20.52 2.45
N GLY A 433 -12.27 21.84 2.48
CA GLY A 433 -11.40 22.73 1.72
C GLY A 433 -9.95 22.61 2.18
N ILE A 434 -8.99 22.82 1.28
CA ILE A 434 -7.56 22.84 1.64
C ILE A 434 -7.22 23.99 2.60
N ASP A 435 -8.02 25.05 2.59
CA ASP A 435 -7.97 26.21 3.46
C ASP A 435 -8.98 26.13 4.62
N SER A 436 -9.58 24.96 4.86
CA SER A 436 -10.54 24.78 5.94
C SER A 436 -9.91 24.99 7.32
N LYS A 437 -10.68 25.59 8.23
CA LYS A 437 -10.32 25.66 9.65
C LYS A 437 -10.01 24.29 10.24
N TRP A 438 -10.70 23.23 9.83
CA TRP A 438 -10.41 21.89 10.35
C TRP A 438 -9.00 21.44 9.96
N VAL A 439 -8.60 21.68 8.71
CA VAL A 439 -7.26 21.33 8.23
C VAL A 439 -6.18 22.14 8.95
N ILE A 440 -6.43 23.43 9.21
CA ILE A 440 -5.46 24.35 9.80
C ILE A 440 -5.37 24.21 11.33
N GLU A 441 -6.51 24.14 12.01
CA GLU A 441 -6.60 24.15 13.48
C GLU A 441 -6.57 22.75 14.10
N HIS A 442 -7.00 21.72 13.33
CA HIS A 442 -7.05 20.32 13.75
C HIS A 442 -6.38 19.38 12.74
N PRO A 443 -5.10 19.61 12.40
CA PRO A 443 -4.41 18.80 11.42
C PRO A 443 -4.31 17.32 11.86
N ASP A 444 -4.38 17.03 13.16
CA ASP A 444 -4.40 15.69 13.76
C ASP A 444 -5.65 14.85 13.43
N TRP A 445 -6.73 15.47 12.94
CA TRP A 445 -7.92 14.76 12.46
C TRP A 445 -7.75 14.16 11.07
N PHE A 446 -6.67 14.51 10.37
CA PHE A 446 -6.40 14.09 9.00
C PHE A 446 -5.21 13.13 8.96
N LEU A 447 -5.26 12.18 8.02
CA LEU A 447 -4.09 11.37 7.69
C LEU A 447 -3.08 12.25 6.98
N GLN A 448 -1.88 12.34 7.55
CA GLN A 448 -0.77 13.11 7.01
C GLN A 448 0.34 12.19 6.55
N ILE A 449 1.01 12.61 5.48
CA ILE A 449 2.25 12.02 4.99
C ILE A 449 3.17 13.16 4.57
N ASP A 450 4.48 12.93 4.67
CA ASP A 450 5.55 13.88 4.35
C ASP A 450 5.94 13.87 2.87
N TYR A 451 5.23 13.11 2.04
CA TYR A 451 5.38 13.05 0.59
C TYR A 451 4.02 13.16 -0.13
N PRO A 452 3.96 13.64 -1.38
CA PRO A 452 2.70 13.67 -2.13
C PRO A 452 2.12 12.26 -2.36
N PRO A 453 0.85 12.00 -1.99
CA PRO A 453 0.25 10.67 -2.16
C PRO A 453 -0.06 10.33 -3.62
N PHE A 454 -0.17 11.35 -4.48
CA PHE A 454 -0.55 11.19 -5.88
C PHE A 454 0.64 11.47 -6.81
N PRO A 455 0.89 10.60 -7.81
CA PRO A 455 2.02 10.74 -8.73
C PRO A 455 2.05 12.07 -9.52
N ASN A 456 0.89 12.70 -9.69
CA ASN A 456 0.72 13.90 -10.52
C ASN A 456 0.77 15.21 -9.71
N TYR A 457 1.11 15.16 -8.43
CA TYR A 457 1.35 16.35 -7.60
C TYR A 457 2.84 16.69 -7.73
N SER A 458 3.25 17.22 -8.89
CA SER A 458 4.62 17.63 -9.20
C SER A 458 4.71 19.05 -9.72
#